data_AF-A0AAN9B2F1-F1
#
_entry.id   AF-A0AAN9B2F1-F1
#
_cell.length_a   1.000
_cell.length_b   1.000
_cell.length_c   1.000
_cell.angle_alpha   90.00
_cell.angle_beta   90.00
_cell.angle_gamma   90.00
#
_symmetry.space_group_name_H-M   'P 1'
#
loop_
_entity.id
_entity.type
_entity.pdbx_description
1 polymer ?
#
loop_
_entity_poly.entity_id
_entity_poly.type
_entity_poly.pdbx_seq_one_letter_code
_entity_poly.pdbx_strand_id
1 'polypeptide(L)'
;MRFTAFYQLCILAIFVPCTTAEGANLTCSPTWWQCNNNQCIWNANRCNGDIDCGDGSDEINCEQWTCRPDMWQCGDNYLCIWKYRRCDGNNHCADGSDEENCVSCSYRAWKCSNVTTCITSSQRCDDITDCGDGSDEQNCA
;
A
#
# COMPACT_ATOMS: atom_id res chain seq x y z
N MET A 1 -10.71 -61.16 17.97
CA MET A 1 -10.33 -59.79 18.39
C MET A 1 -11.43 -59.35 19.36
N ARG A 2 -11.33 -59.72 20.65
CA ARG A 2 -11.14 -58.82 21.82
C ARG A 2 -11.98 -57.54 21.76
N PHE A 3 -12.83 -57.11 22.70
CA PHE A 3 -13.46 -57.65 23.93
C PHE A 3 -14.62 -56.67 24.26
N THR A 4 -15.85 -57.18 24.42
CA THR A 4 -16.87 -56.83 25.45
C THR A 4 -17.16 -55.37 25.89
N ALA A 5 -18.43 -54.97 25.68
CA ALA A 5 -19.41 -54.36 26.62
C ALA A 5 -18.96 -53.47 27.80
N PHE A 6 -19.63 -52.33 28.00
CA PHE A 6 -20.63 -52.09 29.07
C PHE A 6 -20.93 -50.59 29.21
N TYR A 7 -22.21 -50.31 29.45
CA TYR A 7 -22.74 -49.07 30.02
C TYR A 7 -21.82 -48.50 31.11
N GLN A 8 -21.48 -47.21 31.02
CA GLN A 8 -20.98 -46.48 32.18
C GLN A 8 -21.83 -45.21 32.36
N LEU A 9 -22.58 -45.24 33.44
CA LEU A 9 -23.37 -44.14 34.00
C LEU A 9 -22.50 -42.90 34.20
N CYS A 10 -22.96 -41.76 33.67
CA CYS A 10 -22.49 -40.43 34.08
C CYS A 10 -23.01 -40.14 35.50
N ILE A 11 -22.35 -40.69 36.53
CA ILE A 11 -22.42 -40.17 37.89
C ILE A 11 -21.03 -40.28 38.51
N LEU A 12 -20.28 -39.19 38.43
CA LEU A 12 -19.56 -38.52 39.53
C LEU A 12 -18.73 -37.37 38.92
N ALA A 13 -18.72 -36.27 39.66
CA ALA A 13 -18.44 -34.92 39.20
C ALA A 13 -17.13 -34.70 38.42
N ILE A 14 -17.16 -33.64 37.60
CA ILE A 14 -16.08 -33.06 36.79
C ILE A 14 -15.88 -33.73 35.40
N PHE A 15 -16.98 -33.96 34.69
CA PHE A 15 -16.96 -33.92 33.23
C PHE A 15 -17.26 -32.48 32.83
N VAL A 16 -16.20 -31.70 32.60
CA VAL A 16 -16.32 -30.45 31.83
C VAL A 16 -16.98 -30.87 30.52
N PRO A 17 -18.21 -30.43 30.20
CA PRO A 17 -18.81 -30.71 28.90
C PRO A 17 -17.81 -30.21 27.85
N CYS A 18 -17.73 -30.87 26.69
CA CYS A 18 -17.03 -30.29 25.55
C CYS A 18 -17.54 -28.86 25.43
N THR A 19 -16.74 -27.89 25.87
CA THR A 19 -17.11 -26.51 25.85
C THR A 19 -17.22 -26.22 24.37
N THR A 20 -18.43 -25.94 23.91
CA THR A 20 -18.59 -25.08 22.75
C THR A 20 -17.59 -23.97 22.96
N ALA A 21 -16.61 -23.84 22.06
CA ALA A 21 -15.67 -22.73 22.12
C ALA A 21 -16.52 -21.47 22.00
N GLU A 22 -16.92 -20.92 23.14
CA GLU A 22 -17.67 -19.69 23.25
C GLU A 22 -16.71 -18.60 22.78
N GLY A 23 -16.90 -18.19 21.53
CA GLY A 23 -16.31 -16.99 20.96
C GLY A 23 -14.80 -16.89 21.18
N ALA A 24 -14.02 -17.65 20.42
CA ALA A 24 -12.78 -17.05 19.93
C ALA A 24 -13.24 -15.80 19.17
N ASN A 25 -13.06 -14.63 19.78
CA ASN A 25 -13.20 -13.36 19.09
C ASN A 25 -12.25 -13.49 17.89
N LEU A 26 -12.82 -13.76 16.71
CA LEU A 26 -12.10 -13.99 15.46
C LEU A 26 -11.60 -12.66 14.93
N THR A 27 -10.99 -11.87 15.82
CA THR A 27 -10.25 -10.69 15.44
C THR A 27 -9.01 -11.16 14.73
N CYS A 28 -8.85 -10.71 13.50
CA CYS A 28 -7.65 -10.98 12.73
C CYS A 28 -6.41 -10.51 13.51
N SER A 29 -5.27 -11.15 13.27
CA SER A 29 -3.97 -10.70 13.80
C SER A 29 -3.77 -9.20 13.51
N PRO A 30 -3.06 -8.42 14.34
CA PRO A 30 -2.83 -6.99 14.10
C PRO A 30 -2.15 -6.67 12.75
N THR A 31 -1.50 -7.66 12.11
CA THR A 31 -0.93 -7.52 10.76
C THR A 31 -1.92 -7.80 9.62
N TRP A 32 -3.13 -8.22 9.96
CA TRP A 32 -4.20 -8.62 9.06
C TRP A 32 -5.39 -7.66 9.23
N TRP A 33 -6.17 -7.51 8.16
CA TRP A 33 -7.39 -6.74 8.13
C TRP A 33 -8.60 -7.66 7.99
N GLN A 34 -9.70 -7.30 8.66
CA GLN A 34 -10.93 -8.08 8.63
C GLN A 34 -11.91 -7.48 7.62
N CYS A 35 -12.24 -8.28 6.60
CA CYS A 35 -13.30 -8.02 5.63
C CYS A 35 -14.68 -7.99 6.30
N ASN A 36 -15.69 -7.42 5.63
CA ASN A 36 -17.07 -7.41 6.13
C ASN A 36 -17.68 -8.82 6.25
N ASN A 37 -17.23 -9.75 5.41
CA ASN A 37 -17.60 -11.18 5.49
C ASN A 37 -16.82 -11.98 6.55
N ASN A 38 -16.02 -11.32 7.41
CA ASN A 38 -15.14 -11.92 8.43
C ASN A 38 -13.94 -12.72 7.88
N GLN A 39 -13.63 -12.61 6.59
CA GLN A 39 -12.37 -13.08 6.06
C GLN A 39 -11.24 -12.18 6.57
N CYS A 40 -10.08 -12.77 6.87
CA CYS A 40 -8.88 -12.01 7.18
C CYS A 40 -7.97 -11.99 5.94
N ILE A 41 -7.58 -10.80 5.52
CA ILE A 41 -6.56 -10.58 4.49
C ILE A 41 -5.35 -9.88 5.11
N TRP A 42 -4.24 -9.83 4.38
CA TRP A 42 -3.11 -9.02 4.82
C TRP A 42 -3.50 -7.54 4.80
N ASN A 43 -3.01 -6.73 5.75
CA ASN A 43 -3.22 -5.27 5.66
C ASN A 43 -2.70 -4.69 4.33
N ALA A 44 -1.70 -5.30 3.70
CA ALA A 44 -1.19 -4.90 2.40
C ALA A 44 -2.18 -5.12 1.24
N ASN A 45 -3.20 -5.95 1.46
CA ASN A 45 -4.23 -6.28 0.48
C ASN A 45 -5.48 -5.40 0.61
N ARG A 46 -5.45 -4.42 1.52
CA ARG A 46 -6.54 -3.45 1.64
C ARG A 46 -6.27 -2.28 0.70
N CYS A 47 -7.20 -1.96 -0.18
CA CYS A 47 -7.11 -0.86 -1.14
C CYS A 47 -5.90 -1.00 -2.07
N ASN A 48 -5.62 -2.23 -2.51
CA ASN A 48 -4.49 -2.54 -3.40
C ASN A 48 -4.92 -2.63 -4.87
N GLY A 49 -6.19 -2.43 -5.19
CA GLY A 49 -6.76 -2.55 -6.53
C GLY A 49 -7.19 -3.96 -6.93
N ASP A 50 -6.98 -4.97 -6.08
CA ASP A 50 -7.39 -6.36 -6.29
C ASP A 50 -8.51 -6.74 -5.32
N ILE A 51 -9.44 -7.59 -5.76
CA ILE A 51 -10.49 -8.13 -4.88
C ILE A 51 -9.90 -9.35 -4.14
N ASP A 52 -9.35 -9.12 -2.97
CA ASP A 52 -8.85 -10.14 -2.05
C ASP A 52 -9.94 -10.62 -1.08
N CYS A 53 -10.84 -9.74 -0.63
CA CYS A 53 -12.02 -10.18 0.11
C CYS A 53 -13.04 -10.84 -0.82
N GLY A 54 -13.61 -11.97 -0.42
CA GLY A 54 -14.67 -12.63 -1.20
C GLY A 54 -15.94 -11.78 -1.42
N ASP A 55 -16.09 -10.68 -0.68
CA ASP A 55 -17.14 -9.67 -0.84
C ASP A 55 -16.65 -8.32 -1.41
N GLY A 56 -15.37 -8.20 -1.77
CA GLY A 56 -14.75 -6.97 -2.28
C GLY A 56 -14.70 -5.81 -1.27
N SER A 57 -14.89 -6.10 0.02
CA SER A 57 -14.93 -5.07 1.07
C SER A 57 -13.57 -4.42 1.38
N ASP A 58 -12.48 -5.02 0.92
CA ASP A 58 -11.13 -4.48 0.93
C ASP A 58 -10.94 -3.28 0.02
N GLU A 59 -11.72 -3.19 -1.06
CA GLU A 59 -11.60 -2.15 -2.10
C GLU A 59 -12.68 -1.06 -1.98
N ILE A 60 -13.39 -0.99 -0.85
CA ILE A 60 -14.40 0.06 -0.58
C ILE A 60 -13.96 0.99 0.55
N ASN A 61 -14.36 2.27 0.46
CA ASN A 61 -14.04 3.33 1.45
C ASN A 61 -12.53 3.51 1.71
N CYS A 62 -11.74 3.49 0.63
CA CYS A 62 -10.29 3.69 0.68
C CYS A 62 -9.85 5.15 0.91
N GLU A 63 -10.78 6.10 0.94
CA GLU A 63 -10.55 7.54 1.20
C GLU A 63 -9.77 7.82 2.50
N GLN A 64 -9.95 6.98 3.52
CA GLN A 64 -9.29 7.11 4.81
C GLN A 64 -8.06 6.19 4.95
N TRP A 65 -7.74 5.40 3.93
CA TRP A 65 -6.60 4.50 3.96
C TRP A 65 -5.34 5.26 3.57
N THR A 66 -4.40 5.32 4.50
CA THR A 66 -3.05 5.80 4.23
C THR A 66 -2.17 4.60 3.95
N CYS A 67 -1.47 4.61 2.81
CA CYS A 67 -0.48 3.60 2.49
C CYS A 67 0.52 3.41 3.63
N ARG A 68 1.13 2.21 3.71
CA ARG A 68 2.19 1.95 4.68
C ARG A 68 3.30 3.00 4.56
N PRO A 69 4.05 3.30 5.63
CA PRO A 69 5.07 4.36 5.62
C PRO A 69 6.18 4.18 4.56
N ASP A 70 6.41 2.96 4.10
CA ASP A 70 7.36 2.55 3.06
C ASP A 70 6.75 2.51 1.64
N MET A 71 5.47 2.81 1.53
CA MET A 71 4.70 2.84 0.28
C MET A 71 4.29 4.27 -0.06
N TRP A 72 3.89 4.50 -1.31
CA TRP A 72 3.43 5.75 -1.86
C TRP A 72 2.09 5.53 -2.56
N GLN A 73 1.19 6.50 -2.42
CA GLN A 73 -0.18 6.41 -2.92
C GLN A 73 -0.28 7.07 -4.29
N CYS A 74 -0.79 6.33 -5.28
CA CYS A 74 -1.11 6.84 -6.61
C CYS A 74 -2.20 7.94 -6.56
N GLY A 75 -2.21 8.83 -7.56
CA GLY A 75 -3.10 9.98 -7.65
C GLY A 75 -4.59 9.61 -7.79
N ASP A 76 -4.90 8.62 -8.62
CA ASP A 76 -6.30 8.33 -9.00
C ASP A 76 -7.08 7.43 -8.04
N ASN A 77 -6.49 6.38 -7.44
CA ASN A 77 -7.31 5.27 -6.90
C ASN A 77 -6.76 4.53 -5.66
N TYR A 78 -6.10 5.21 -4.73
CA TYR A 78 -5.65 4.61 -3.46
C TYR A 78 -4.63 3.47 -3.56
N LEU A 79 -4.26 3.08 -4.80
CA LEU A 79 -3.24 2.08 -5.09
C LEU A 79 -1.92 2.50 -4.42
N CYS A 80 -1.41 1.59 -3.59
CA CYS A 80 -0.14 1.78 -2.90
C CYS A 80 0.96 1.05 -3.66
N ILE A 81 1.91 1.80 -4.18
CA ILE A 81 3.15 1.24 -4.72
C ILE A 81 4.29 1.39 -3.72
N TRP A 82 5.35 0.63 -3.88
CA TRP A 82 6.53 0.82 -3.05
C TRP A 82 7.24 2.13 -3.40
N LYS A 83 7.77 2.85 -2.40
CA LYS A 83 8.50 4.10 -2.64
C LYS A 83 9.67 3.97 -3.62
N TYR A 84 10.30 2.80 -3.71
CA TYR A 84 11.39 2.55 -4.66
C TYR A 84 10.91 2.38 -6.12
N ARG A 85 9.61 2.15 -6.33
CA ARG A 85 8.98 2.05 -7.66
C ARG A 85 8.52 3.38 -8.20
N ARG A 86 8.49 4.42 -7.36
CA ARG A 86 8.18 5.77 -7.80
C ARG A 86 9.40 6.30 -8.57
N CYS A 87 9.18 6.80 -9.79
CA CYS A 87 10.21 7.35 -10.65
C CYS A 87 11.27 6.33 -11.08
N ASP A 88 10.87 5.07 -11.29
CA ASP A 88 11.78 4.01 -11.72
C ASP A 88 11.76 3.78 -13.25
N GLY A 89 10.96 4.57 -13.97
CA GLY A 89 10.80 4.51 -15.42
C GLY A 89 9.74 3.52 -15.87
N ASN A 90 9.04 2.84 -14.97
CA ASN A 90 7.93 1.95 -15.30
C ASN A 90 6.64 2.48 -14.66
N ASN A 91 5.57 2.46 -15.43
CA ASN A 91 4.27 2.83 -14.92
C ASN A 91 3.71 1.73 -14.02
N HIS A 92 3.60 2.00 -12.72
CA HIS A 92 2.98 1.14 -11.72
C HIS A 92 1.61 1.64 -11.27
N CYS A 93 1.31 2.92 -11.46
CA CYS A 93 -0.01 3.45 -11.16
C CYS A 93 -0.94 3.35 -12.37
N ALA A 94 -2.25 3.11 -12.15
CA ALA A 94 -3.19 3.08 -13.28
C ALA A 94 -3.21 4.40 -14.08
N ASP A 95 -2.86 5.51 -13.43
CA ASP A 95 -2.83 6.87 -13.94
C ASP A 95 -1.44 7.35 -14.38
N GLY A 96 -0.38 6.56 -14.14
CA GLY A 96 1.00 6.99 -14.39
C GLY A 96 1.56 8.00 -13.40
N SER A 97 0.83 8.32 -12.33
CA SER A 97 1.23 9.33 -11.35
C SER A 97 2.53 9.00 -10.60
N ASP A 98 2.94 7.72 -10.57
CA ASP A 98 4.22 7.30 -10.02
C ASP A 98 5.42 7.76 -10.84
N GLU A 99 5.21 8.03 -12.13
CA GLU A 99 6.23 8.55 -13.05
C GLU A 99 6.08 10.06 -13.30
N GLU A 100 5.13 10.70 -12.61
CA GLU A 100 4.95 12.15 -12.65
C GLU A 100 5.76 12.88 -11.58
N ASN A 101 6.21 14.10 -11.91
CA ASN A 101 7.01 14.95 -11.02
C ASN A 101 8.28 14.25 -10.49
N CYS A 102 8.80 13.32 -11.29
CA CYS A 102 9.97 12.52 -11.02
C CYS A 102 11.25 13.28 -11.31
N VAL A 103 11.58 14.20 -10.40
CA VAL A 103 12.82 14.96 -10.54
C VAL A 103 13.93 14.29 -9.74
N SER A 104 14.64 13.39 -10.40
CA SER A 104 15.96 12.93 -9.97
C SER A 104 17.02 13.67 -10.79
N CYS A 105 17.22 14.95 -10.49
CA CYS A 105 18.39 15.64 -11.02
C CYS A 105 19.64 15.01 -10.39
N SER A 106 20.64 14.69 -11.21
CA SER A 106 21.97 14.29 -10.73
C SER A 106 22.47 15.30 -9.68
N TYR A 107 23.36 14.90 -8.76
CA TYR A 107 23.81 15.72 -7.62
C TYR A 107 24.32 17.14 -7.98
N ARG A 108 24.64 17.40 -9.26
CA ARG A 108 25.10 18.70 -9.79
C ARG A 108 24.16 19.35 -10.81
N ALA A 109 23.03 18.72 -11.11
CA ALA A 109 22.06 19.25 -12.04
C ALA A 109 21.05 20.14 -11.31
N TRP A 110 20.68 21.25 -11.93
CA TRP A 110 19.72 22.22 -11.44
C TRP A 110 18.34 21.94 -12.04
N LYS A 111 17.30 22.07 -11.22
CA LYS A 111 15.91 21.75 -11.60
C LYS A 111 15.20 23.02 -12.08
N CYS A 112 14.59 22.97 -13.26
CA CYS A 112 13.70 24.01 -13.75
C CYS A 112 12.44 24.16 -12.86
N SER A 113 11.90 25.38 -12.77
CA SER A 113 10.84 25.70 -11.79
C SER A 113 9.50 25.02 -12.08
N ASN A 114 9.07 24.94 -13.35
CA ASN A 114 7.79 24.33 -13.74
C ASN A 114 7.91 23.10 -14.64
N VAL A 115 9.13 22.66 -14.98
CA VAL A 115 9.35 21.54 -15.91
C VAL A 115 10.22 20.47 -15.26
N THR A 116 9.94 19.20 -15.57
CA THR A 116 10.76 18.01 -15.25
C THR A 116 12.11 17.97 -15.99
N THR A 117 12.61 19.11 -16.46
CA THR A 117 13.93 19.23 -17.10
C THR A 117 14.97 19.56 -16.05
N CYS A 118 16.07 18.81 -16.06
CA CYS A 118 17.27 19.10 -15.30
C CYS A 118 18.33 19.64 -16.25
N ILE A 119 18.92 20.78 -15.89
CA ILE A 119 20.01 21.39 -16.63
C ILE A 119 21.31 21.28 -15.83
N THR A 120 22.44 21.45 -16.49
CA THR A 120 23.74 21.52 -15.80
C THR A 120 23.96 22.87 -15.14
N SER A 121 24.89 22.96 -14.19
CA SER A 121 25.25 24.24 -13.58
C SER A 121 25.80 25.27 -14.58
N SER A 122 26.32 24.82 -15.72
CA SER A 122 26.82 25.70 -16.80
C SER A 122 25.72 26.25 -17.70
N GLN A 123 24.54 25.63 -17.70
CA GLN A 123 23.35 26.04 -18.45
C GLN A 123 22.44 26.98 -17.65
N ARG A 124 22.87 27.35 -16.44
CA ARG A 124 22.13 28.28 -15.61
C ARG A 124 22.78 29.65 -15.77
N CYS A 125 22.01 30.64 -16.20
CA CYS A 125 22.47 32.01 -16.42
C CYS A 125 23.54 32.09 -17.52
N ASP A 126 23.32 31.39 -18.64
CA ASP A 126 24.25 31.37 -19.77
C ASP A 126 23.72 32.12 -21.02
N ASP A 127 22.68 32.93 -20.84
CA ASP A 127 21.95 33.67 -21.88
C ASP A 127 21.20 32.76 -22.87
N ILE A 128 21.08 31.46 -22.60
CA ILE A 128 20.34 30.49 -23.41
C ILE A 128 19.17 29.96 -22.58
N THR A 129 18.00 29.86 -23.21
CA THR A 129 16.83 29.22 -22.60
C THR A 129 16.93 27.70 -22.76
N ASP A 130 17.52 27.02 -21.78
CA ASP A 130 17.58 25.57 -21.64
C ASP A 130 16.36 25.00 -20.90
N CYS A 131 15.78 25.76 -19.96
CA CYS A 131 14.51 25.40 -19.34
C CYS A 131 13.33 25.79 -20.24
N GLY A 132 12.36 24.89 -20.41
CA GLY A 132 11.15 25.16 -21.22
C GLY A 132 10.28 26.33 -20.71
N ASP A 133 10.48 26.74 -19.45
CA ASP A 133 9.84 27.90 -18.83
C ASP A 133 10.76 29.13 -18.69
N GLY A 134 12.02 29.04 -19.17
CA GLY A 134 13.03 30.10 -19.05
C GLY A 134 13.42 30.43 -17.60
N SER A 135 13.21 29.50 -16.67
CA SER A 135 13.50 29.72 -15.25
C SER A 135 15.00 29.69 -14.91
N ASP A 136 15.81 29.10 -15.79
CA ASP A 136 17.27 29.08 -15.76
C ASP A 136 17.92 30.45 -15.90
N GLU A 137 17.29 31.35 -16.68
CA GLU A 137 17.78 32.70 -16.96
C GLU A 137 17.17 33.78 -16.04
N GLN A 138 16.45 33.37 -15.00
CA GLN A 138 15.81 34.28 -14.04
C GLN A 138 16.63 34.40 -12.75
N ASN A 139 16.76 35.63 -12.25
CA ASN A 139 17.48 35.96 -11.01
C ASN A 139 18.95 35.52 -11.00
N CYS A 140 19.63 35.74 -12.13
CA CYS A 140 21.07 35.64 -12.27
C CYS A 140 21.74 36.84 -11.59
N ALA A 141 22.65 36.59 -10.63
CA ALA A 141 23.32 37.60 -9.82
C ALA A 141 24.82 37.60 -10.06
#